data_AF-A0A0D6MA32-F1
#
_entry.id   AF-A0A0D6MA32-F1
#
_cell.length_a   1.000
_cell.length_b   1.000
_cell.length_c   1.000
_cell.angle_alpha   90.00
_cell.angle_beta   90.00
_cell.angle_gamma   90.00
#
_symmetry.space_group_name_H-M   'P 1'
#
loop_
_entity.id
_entity.type
_entity.pdbx_description
1 polymer ?
#
loop_
_entity_poly.entity_id
_entity_poly.type
_entity_poly.pdbx_seq_one_letter_code
_entity_poly.pdbx_strand_id
1 'polypeptide(L)'
;MSFRIRMTSLFSRTDEEKLVTFAQMDHEKRIRSCDAFIVVSKNDAEEYYFERSSILFDAVFKYYATGQLHRPLDVCPQEFANELSYWKIPESVMSTCCWRGYNQL
;
A
#
# COMPACT_ATOMS: atom_id res chain seq x y z
N MET A 1 -1.86 -1.16 13.67
CA MET A 1 -1.48 -2.49 13.12
C MET A 1 -0.22 -2.28 12.30
N SER A 2 0.76 -3.20 12.36
CA SER A 2 2.00 -3.10 11.56
C SER A 2 1.98 -4.15 10.44
N PHE A 3 2.55 -3.81 9.29
CA PHE A 3 2.55 -4.65 8.09
C PHE A 3 3.99 -4.92 7.65
N ARG A 4 4.27 -6.17 7.24
CA ARG A 4 5.58 -6.58 6.71
C ARG A 4 5.41 -7.17 5.32
N ILE A 5 5.99 -6.50 4.33
CA ILE A 5 5.92 -6.92 2.93
C ILE A 5 7.29 -7.41 2.50
N ARG A 6 7.33 -8.55 1.81
CA ARG A 6 8.58 -9.05 1.22
C ARG A 6 9.00 -8.16 0.05
N MET A 7 10.29 -7.86 -0.05
CA MET A 7 10.84 -7.09 -1.18
C MET A 7 10.49 -7.74 -2.53
N THR A 8 10.50 -9.08 -2.59
CA THR A 8 10.11 -9.83 -3.80
C THR A 8 8.65 -9.62 -4.20
N SER A 9 7.75 -9.42 -3.23
CA SER A 9 6.35 -9.09 -3.50
C SER A 9 6.22 -7.68 -4.08
N LEU A 10 6.94 -6.70 -3.52
CA LEU A 10 6.96 -5.33 -4.05
C LEU A 10 7.52 -5.29 -5.48
N PHE A 11 8.68 -5.90 -5.71
CA PHE A 11 9.36 -5.89 -7.01
C PHE A 11 8.70 -6.75 -8.09
N SER A 12 7.59 -7.44 -7.75
CA SER A 12 6.74 -8.09 -8.76
C SER A 12 5.68 -7.15 -9.35
N ARG A 13 5.57 -5.92 -8.83
CA ARG A 13 4.67 -4.85 -9.30
C ARG A 13 5.41 -3.82 -10.15
N THR A 14 4.70 -2.80 -10.63
CA THR A 14 5.29 -1.77 -11.49
C THR A 14 6.16 -0.80 -10.71
N ASP A 15 7.16 -0.25 -11.39
CA ASP A 15 8.23 0.59 -10.86
C ASP A 15 7.71 1.94 -10.32
N GLU A 16 6.55 2.37 -10.83
CA GLU A 16 5.90 3.64 -10.51
C GLU A 16 5.08 3.59 -9.21
N GLU A 17 4.77 2.40 -8.71
CA GLU A 17 4.00 2.23 -7.48
C GLU A 17 4.80 2.71 -6.26
N LYS A 18 4.15 3.40 -5.32
CA LYS A 18 4.84 4.15 -4.27
C LYS A 18 5.71 3.26 -3.39
N LEU A 19 5.23 2.08 -2.98
CA LEU A 19 6.02 1.17 -2.14
C LEU A 19 7.15 0.49 -2.91
N VAL A 20 7.03 0.34 -4.23
CA VAL A 20 8.10 -0.18 -5.09
C VAL A 20 9.21 0.84 -5.18
N THR A 21 8.88 2.09 -5.52
CA THR A 21 9.86 3.18 -5.54
C THR A 21 10.51 3.36 -4.16
N PHE A 22 9.71 3.35 -3.08
CA PHE A 22 10.21 3.43 -1.71
C PHE A 22 11.17 2.29 -1.35
N ALA A 23 10.87 1.07 -1.79
CA ALA A 23 11.71 -0.11 -1.58
C ALA A 23 13.05 -0.03 -2.34
N GLN A 24 13.15 0.73 -3.42
CA GLN A 24 14.40 0.96 -4.15
C GLN A 24 15.28 2.05 -3.51
N MET A 25 14.72 2.88 -2.64
CA MET A 25 15.44 3.96 -1.99
C MET A 25 16.41 3.47 -0.91
N ASP A 26 17.50 4.23 -0.72
CA ASP A 26 18.34 4.13 0.47
C ASP A 26 17.60 4.62 1.72
N HIS A 27 18.19 4.32 2.89
CA HIS A 27 17.58 4.60 4.18
C HIS A 27 17.26 6.09 4.39
N GLU A 28 18.17 6.99 4.01
CA GLU A 28 17.98 8.43 4.18
C GLU A 28 16.79 8.95 3.35
N LYS A 29 16.67 8.51 2.11
CA LYS A 29 15.55 8.87 1.23
C LYS A 29 14.23 8.30 1.74
N ARG A 30 14.23 7.08 2.28
CA ARG A 30 13.04 6.49 2.91
C ARG A 30 12.56 7.30 4.09
N ILE A 31 13.44 7.72 4.99
CA ILE A 31 13.08 8.59 6.12
C ILE A 31 12.41 9.89 5.65
N ARG A 32 12.90 10.48 4.55
CA ARG A 32 12.31 11.71 3.97
C ARG A 32 11.00 11.49 3.23
N SER A 33 10.63 10.24 2.94
CA SER A 33 9.49 9.87 2.11
C SER A 33 8.36 9.17 2.89
N CYS A 34 8.54 8.97 4.20
CA CYS A 34 7.53 8.47 5.14
C CYS A 34 7.21 9.54 6.20
N ASP A 35 6.14 9.33 6.96
CA ASP A 35 5.67 10.30 7.95
C ASP A 35 6.43 10.21 9.28
N ALA A 36 6.92 9.01 9.63
CA ALA A 36 7.88 8.83 10.73
C ALA A 36 8.73 7.56 10.55
N PHE A 37 9.88 7.53 11.22
CA PHE A 37 10.69 6.34 11.36
C PHE A 37 10.74 5.95 12.84
N ILE A 38 10.27 4.74 13.15
CA ILE A 38 10.08 4.27 14.52
C ILE A 38 11.12 3.20 14.84
N VAL A 39 11.91 3.47 15.87
CA VAL A 39 12.86 2.51 16.45
C VAL A 39 12.25 2.00 17.75
N VAL A 40 11.68 0.79 17.72
CA VAL A 40 10.89 0.25 18.84
C VAL A 40 11.78 -0.25 19.98
N SER A 41 12.93 -0.86 19.67
CA SER A 41 14.06 -1.11 20.59
C SER A 41 15.28 -1.59 19.81
N LYS A 42 16.47 -1.67 20.45
CA LYS A 42 17.73 -2.15 19.83
C LYS A 42 17.65 -3.55 19.21
N ASN A 43 16.64 -4.35 19.59
CA ASN A 43 16.42 -5.71 19.12
C ASN A 43 15.11 -5.88 18.33
N ASP A 44 14.32 -4.81 18.16
CA ASP A 44 13.09 -4.85 17.37
C ASP A 44 13.34 -4.39 15.94
N ALA A 45 12.38 -4.69 15.07
CA ALA A 45 12.41 -4.23 13.69
C ALA A 45 12.31 -2.69 13.63
N GLU A 46 13.13 -2.09 12.78
CA GLU A 46 12.98 -0.72 12.32
C GLU A 46 11.76 -0.61 11.42
N GLU A 47 10.86 0.34 11.70
CA GLU A 47 9.60 0.48 10.95
C GLU A 47 9.44 1.88 10.35
N TYR A 48 8.96 1.92 9.11
CA TYR A 48 8.54 3.15 8.44
C TYR A 48 7.04 3.34 8.64
N TYR A 49 6.65 4.49 9.17
CA TYR A 49 5.28 4.85 9.45
C TYR A 49 4.71 5.73 8.34
N PHE A 50 3.50 5.40 7.91
CA PHE A 50 2.69 6.20 7.01
C PHE A 50 1.38 6.53 7.73
N GLU A 51 1.01 7.80 7.80
CA GLU A 51 -0.20 8.30 8.46
C GLU A 51 -1.44 8.03 7.59
N ARG A 52 -1.75 6.74 7.44
CA ARG A 52 -2.84 6.22 6.60
C ARG A 52 -3.73 5.26 7.36
N SER A 53 -4.92 5.01 6.82
CA SER A 53 -5.88 4.08 7.39
C SER A 53 -5.35 2.64 7.32
N SER A 54 -5.08 2.03 8.47
CA SER A 54 -4.66 0.62 8.52
C SER A 54 -5.72 -0.35 7.99
N ILE A 55 -7.00 0.05 7.98
CA ILE A 55 -8.11 -0.75 7.43
C ILE A 55 -8.03 -0.77 5.90
N LEU A 56 -7.81 0.39 5.27
CA LEU A 56 -7.66 0.47 3.82
C LEU A 56 -6.34 -0.12 3.34
N PHE A 57 -5.28 0.06 4.14
CA PHE A 57 -3.97 -0.49 3.82
C PHE A 57 -3.96 -2.02 3.78
N ASP A 58 -4.85 -2.72 4.50
CA ASP A 58 -4.95 -4.17 4.42
C ASP A 58 -5.25 -4.65 2.97
N ALA A 59 -6.12 -3.95 2.24
CA ALA A 59 -6.40 -4.26 0.83
C ALA A 59 -5.18 -3.97 -0.07
N VAL A 60 -4.46 -2.88 0.17
CA VAL A 60 -3.21 -2.53 -0.52
C VAL A 60 -2.13 -3.57 -0.25
N PHE A 61 -1.97 -3.98 1.00
CA PHE A 61 -1.05 -5.03 1.43
C PHE A 61 -1.37 -6.36 0.71
N LYS A 62 -2.64 -6.77 0.70
CA LYS A 62 -3.10 -7.98 0.00
C LYS A 62 -2.81 -7.91 -1.50
N TYR A 63 -2.95 -6.75 -2.11
CA TYR A 63 -2.58 -6.54 -3.51
C TYR A 63 -1.08 -6.82 -3.74
N TYR A 64 -0.18 -6.24 -2.95
CA TYR A 64 1.25 -6.54 -3.10
C TYR A 64 1.58 -8.02 -2.85
N ALA A 65 0.90 -8.66 -1.90
CA ALA A 65 1.12 -10.06 -1.56
C ALA A 65 0.61 -11.04 -2.63
N THR A 66 -0.52 -10.75 -3.27
CA THR A 66 -1.24 -11.70 -4.16
C THR A 66 -1.22 -11.30 -5.63
N GLY A 67 -0.95 -10.04 -5.94
CA GLY A 67 -1.13 -9.45 -7.26
C GLY A 67 -2.60 -9.13 -7.62
N GLN A 68 -3.55 -9.37 -6.71
CA GLN A 68 -4.97 -9.11 -6.94
C GLN A 68 -5.47 -7.97 -6.06
N LEU A 69 -6.01 -6.92 -6.69
CA LEU A 69 -6.61 -5.81 -5.96
C LEU A 69 -8.09 -6.07 -5.75
N HIS A 70 -8.50 -6.07 -4.47
CA HIS A 70 -9.88 -6.24 -4.04
C HIS A 70 -10.29 -5.06 -3.17
N ARG A 71 -11.44 -4.44 -3.49
CA ARG A 71 -12.01 -3.33 -2.71
C ARG A 71 -12.80 -3.88 -1.51
N PRO A 72 -12.58 -3.36 -0.28
CA PRO A 72 -13.45 -3.65 0.85
C PRO A 72 -14.90 -3.18 0.60
N LEU A 73 -15.88 -4.01 0.94
CA LEU A 73 -17.29 -3.73 0.64
C LEU A 73 -17.91 -2.65 1.54
N ASP A 74 -17.38 -2.53 2.75
CA ASP A 74 -17.79 -1.61 3.82
C ASP A 74 -17.13 -0.21 3.71
N VAL A 75 -16.34 0.02 2.68
CA VAL A 75 -15.61 1.27 2.44
C VAL A 75 -16.24 2.04 1.27
N CYS A 76 -16.30 3.37 1.37
CA CYS A 76 -16.72 4.22 0.26
C CYS A 76 -15.78 4.07 -0.96
N PRO A 77 -16.30 3.87 -2.20
CA PRO A 77 -15.44 3.74 -3.37
C PRO A 77 -14.46 4.90 -3.56
N GLN A 78 -14.89 6.15 -3.32
CA GLN A 78 -14.03 7.33 -3.42
C GLN A 78 -12.92 7.33 -2.37
N GLU A 79 -13.20 6.87 -1.16
CA GLU A 79 -12.20 6.76 -0.09
C GLU A 79 -11.12 5.74 -0.47
N PHE A 80 -11.53 4.60 -1.04
CA PHE A 80 -10.59 3.61 -1.54
C PHE A 80 -9.79 4.13 -2.74
N ALA A 81 -10.42 4.83 -3.69
CA ALA A 81 -9.74 5.47 -4.82
C ALA A 81 -8.66 6.45 -4.36
N ASN A 82 -8.96 7.28 -3.34
CA ASN A 82 -8.00 8.19 -2.73
C ASN A 82 -6.82 7.43 -2.10
N GLU A 83 -7.07 6.27 -1.49
CA GLU A 83 -6.01 5.41 -0.96
C GLU A 83 -5.14 4.83 -2.09
N LEU A 84 -5.73 4.30 -3.16
CA LEU A 84 -4.98 3.79 -4.32
C LEU A 84 -4.12 4.88 -4.97
N SER A 85 -4.67 6.09 -5.10
CA SER A 85 -3.94 7.26 -5.60
C SER A 85 -2.73 7.60 -4.73
N TYR A 86 -2.88 7.58 -3.40
CA TYR A 86 -1.76 7.80 -2.48
C TYR A 86 -0.64 6.75 -2.66
N TRP A 87 -1.01 5.47 -2.83
CA TRP A 87 -0.05 4.38 -3.05
C TRP A 87 0.41 4.25 -4.50
N LYS A 88 -0.09 5.09 -5.40
CA LYS A 88 0.14 5.06 -6.86
C LYS A 88 -0.18 3.70 -7.49
N ILE A 89 -1.21 3.03 -7.01
CA ILE A 89 -1.68 1.76 -7.57
C ILE A 89 -2.75 2.08 -8.61
N PRO A 90 -2.59 1.66 -9.87
CA PRO A 90 -3.58 1.93 -10.91
C PRO A 90 -4.91 1.21 -10.61
N GLU A 91 -6.03 1.93 -10.66
CA GLU A 91 -7.36 1.33 -10.46
C GLU A 91 -7.70 0.26 -11.50
N SER A 92 -7.05 0.30 -12.67
CA SER A 92 -7.21 -0.70 -13.74
C SER A 92 -6.77 -2.11 -13.33
N VAL A 93 -5.96 -2.27 -12.28
CA VAL A 93 -5.58 -3.59 -11.74
C VAL A 93 -6.63 -4.20 -10.82
N MET A 94 -7.75 -3.50 -10.59
CA MET A 94 -8.85 -3.97 -9.76
C MET A 94 -9.49 -5.22 -10.34
N SER A 95 -9.65 -6.24 -9.48
CA SER A 95 -10.24 -7.51 -9.86
C SER A 95 -11.70 -7.34 -10.31
N THR A 96 -12.12 -8.15 -11.30
CA THR A 96 -13.45 -8.07 -11.93
C THR A 96 -14.61 -8.23 -10.93
N CYS A 97 -14.43 -8.98 -9.85
CA CYS A 97 -15.42 -9.12 -8.78
C CYS A 97 -15.73 -7.80 -8.06
N CYS A 98 -14.85 -6.81 -8.11
CA CYS A 98 -15.00 -5.53 -7.41
C CYS A 98 -15.55 -4.40 -8.29
N TRP A 99 -15.64 -4.58 -9.62
CA TRP A 99 -16.05 -3.53 -10.56
C TRP A 99 -17.53 -3.14 -10.46
N ARG A 100 -18.42 -4.08 -10.12
CA ARG A 100 -19.88 -3.89 -10.19
C ARG A 100 -20.44 -2.82 -9.24
N GLY A 101 -19.67 -2.39 -8.24
CA GLY A 101 -20.02 -1.27 -7.35
C GLY A 101 -19.03 -0.09 -7.40
N TYR A 102 -18.03 -0.15 -8.28
CA TYR A 102 -17.01 0.91 -8.42
C TYR A 102 -17.43 1.95 -9.46
N ASN A 103 -17.97 1.51 -10.60
CA ASN A 103 -18.35 2.36 -11.73
C ASN A 103 -19.81 2.86 -11.69
N GLN A 104 -20.48 2.80 -10.53
CA GLN A 104 -21.88 3.25 -10.38
C GLN A 104 -22.00 4.60 -9.67
N LEU A 105 -20.90 5.35 -9.56
CA LEU A 105 -20.87 6.74 -9.08
C LEU A 105 -20.55 7.69 -10.25
#